data_AF-A0A6L9ZDN0-F1
#
_entry.id   AF-A0A6L9ZDN0-F1
#
_cell.length_a   1.000
_cell.length_b   1.000
_cell.length_c   1.000
_cell.angle_alpha   90.00
_cell.angle_beta   90.00
_cell.angle_gamma   90.00
#
_symmetry.space_group_name_H-M   'P 1'
#
loop_
_entity.id
_entity.type
_entity.pdbx_description
1 polymer ?
#
loop_
_entity_poly.entity_id
_entity_poly.type
_entity_poly.pdbx_seq_one_letter_code
_entity_poly.pdbx_strand_id
1 'polypeptide(L)'
;MLTFLPHSRFPIPDSRLTIIMNNTIHKLSSYVDSLRPIIYINDFDFHSTDLLIKEIATTADVYEYNDAGGHVDFETKNSKSNFDLETFLSAFDNNESGDSFLVLKDIHFYLDNPKVIALLKSIALKTLYKDNFYTTSFIVSSQLIIPAELDKFITVFEVPIPNLNQIRGIIKQFLQDLQFDMTDNVIEELSLSFKGLSKFEIIQILNLAYQQGGCIDKNDKHLIIQEKKQIIKKSGTLEILNFKETLDDVGGLDNLKSWLTRKANIFKNLDQAIKFGVDIPKGIMLIGMPGCG
;
A
#
# COMPACT_ATOMS: atom_id res chain seq x y z
N MET A 1 -41.30 3.31 10.09
CA MET A 1 -40.76 4.43 9.29
C MET A 1 -39.31 4.60 9.72
N LEU A 2 -38.40 3.84 9.08
CA LEU A 2 -36.97 3.87 9.40
C LEU A 2 -36.39 5.12 8.74
N THR A 3 -36.09 6.11 9.55
CA THR A 3 -35.37 7.33 9.15
C THR A 3 -33.96 6.94 8.71
N PHE A 4 -33.74 6.98 7.40
CA PHE A 4 -32.41 6.98 6.78
C PHE A 4 -31.59 8.11 7.40
N LEU A 5 -30.51 7.77 8.12
CA LEU A 5 -29.51 8.75 8.52
C LEU A 5 -28.80 9.28 7.25
N PRO A 6 -28.51 10.59 7.17
CA PRO A 6 -27.89 11.17 6.00
C PRO A 6 -26.45 10.64 5.85
N HIS A 7 -26.08 10.36 4.60
CA HIS A 7 -24.77 9.92 4.11
C HIS A 7 -23.59 10.63 4.80
N SER A 8 -23.03 10.04 5.84
CA SER A 8 -21.78 10.50 6.44
C SER A 8 -20.61 9.98 5.61
N ARG A 9 -19.85 10.89 4.98
CA ARG A 9 -18.52 10.57 4.45
C ARG A 9 -17.61 10.30 5.66
N PHE A 10 -17.25 9.04 5.88
CA PHE A 10 -16.27 8.71 6.91
C PHE A 10 -14.86 8.90 6.33
N PRO A 11 -14.05 9.87 6.83
CA PRO A 11 -12.62 9.79 6.61
C PRO A 11 -12.12 8.45 7.17
N ILE A 12 -11.03 7.92 6.62
CA ILE A 12 -10.40 6.70 7.16
C ILE A 12 -9.97 7.03 8.60
N PRO A 13 -10.62 6.50 9.66
CA PRO A 13 -10.25 6.79 11.04
C PRO A 13 -8.88 6.19 11.36
N ASP A 14 -8.08 6.90 12.16
CA ASP A 14 -6.74 6.45 12.57
C ASP A 14 -6.75 5.11 13.30
N SER A 15 -7.84 4.76 13.98
CA SER A 15 -8.03 3.45 14.60
C SER A 15 -7.88 2.31 13.60
N ARG A 16 -8.32 2.48 12.33
CA ARG A 16 -8.27 1.44 11.27
C ARG A 16 -6.85 1.05 10.85
N LEU A 17 -5.82 1.71 11.39
CA LEU A 17 -4.43 1.55 10.97
C LEU A 17 -3.67 0.45 11.74
N THR A 18 -4.05 0.18 12.98
CA THR A 18 -3.24 -0.55 13.98
C THR A 18 -3.00 -2.04 13.69
N ILE A 19 -3.91 -2.75 13.02
CA ILE A 19 -3.84 -4.23 12.92
C ILE A 19 -2.76 -4.73 11.93
N ILE A 20 -2.26 -3.89 11.03
CA ILE A 20 -1.31 -4.30 9.97
C ILE A 20 0.15 -4.04 10.38
N MET A 21 0.39 -3.24 11.41
CA MET A 21 1.60 -2.43 11.43
C MET A 21 2.81 -3.07 12.14
N ASN A 22 2.66 -4.06 13.03
CA ASN A 22 3.82 -4.50 13.84
C ASN A 22 5.00 -5.01 13.00
N ASN A 23 4.78 -5.91 12.04
CA ASN A 23 5.89 -6.44 11.22
C ASN A 23 6.48 -5.37 10.29
N THR A 24 5.65 -4.49 9.75
CA THR A 24 6.07 -3.41 8.85
C THR A 24 6.88 -2.35 9.62
N ILE A 25 6.42 -1.97 10.81
CA ILE A 25 7.12 -1.08 11.76
C ILE A 25 8.46 -1.70 12.15
N HIS A 26 8.49 -2.97 12.56
CA HIS A 26 9.75 -3.62 12.93
C HIS A 26 10.76 -3.63 11.78
N LYS A 27 10.30 -3.89 10.56
CA LYS A 27 11.18 -3.86 9.37
C LYS A 27 11.70 -2.44 9.12
N LEU A 28 10.84 -1.42 9.17
CA LEU A 28 11.24 -0.04 8.96
C LEU A 28 12.21 0.44 10.05
N SER A 29 11.90 0.14 11.32
CA SER A 29 12.77 0.37 12.48
C SER A 29 14.15 -0.21 12.25
N SER A 30 14.24 -1.48 11.81
CA SER A 30 15.54 -2.12 11.57
C SER A 30 16.41 -1.41 10.52
N TYR A 31 15.79 -0.69 9.57
CA TYR A 31 16.53 0.13 8.60
C TYR A 31 17.05 1.41 9.24
N VAL A 32 16.26 2.07 10.08
CA VAL A 32 16.71 3.23 10.86
C VAL A 32 17.82 2.84 11.83
N ASP A 33 17.63 1.75 12.59
CA ASP A 33 18.58 1.24 13.58
C ASP A 33 19.91 0.80 12.94
N SER A 34 19.90 0.47 11.65
CA SER A 34 21.11 0.15 10.87
C SER A 34 21.72 1.37 10.16
N LEU A 35 21.34 2.58 10.57
CA LEU A 35 21.82 3.85 10.04
C LEU A 35 21.66 3.95 8.52
N ARG A 36 20.56 3.43 7.97
CA ARG A 36 20.23 3.66 6.55
C ARG A 36 19.90 5.14 6.36
N PRO A 37 20.75 5.93 5.68
CA PRO A 37 20.62 7.38 5.74
C PRO A 37 19.44 7.88 4.92
N ILE A 38 19.09 7.19 3.82
CA ILE A 38 17.94 7.53 2.99
C ILE A 38 17.07 6.29 2.82
N ILE A 39 15.80 6.40 3.21
CA ILE A 39 14.78 5.37 3.02
C ILE A 39 13.76 5.91 2.02
N TYR A 40 13.62 5.23 0.89
CA TYR A 40 12.65 5.60 -0.16
C TYR A 40 11.40 4.75 -0.01
N ILE A 41 10.29 5.36 0.37
CA ILE A 41 8.98 4.73 0.50
C ILE A 41 8.19 5.04 -0.78
N ASN A 42 8.11 4.04 -1.66
CA ASN A 42 7.34 4.13 -2.90
C ASN A 42 5.88 3.76 -2.64
N ASP A 43 5.11 4.70 -2.12
CA ASP A 43 3.68 4.55 -1.80
C ASP A 43 2.94 5.85 -2.10
N PHE A 44 1.65 5.77 -2.44
CA PHE A 44 0.78 6.93 -2.62
C PHE A 44 0.02 7.29 -1.34
N ASP A 45 -0.13 6.35 -0.40
CA ASP A 45 -0.82 6.60 0.87
C ASP A 45 0.14 7.23 1.89
N PHE A 46 0.34 8.54 1.74
CA PHE A 46 1.22 9.32 2.61
C PHE A 46 0.74 9.34 4.05
N HIS A 47 -0.58 9.25 4.30
CA HIS A 47 -1.13 9.21 5.66
C HIS A 47 -0.72 7.94 6.39
N SER A 48 -0.89 6.78 5.74
CA SER A 48 -0.43 5.50 6.28
C SER A 48 1.10 5.50 6.51
N THR A 49 1.86 6.14 5.62
CA THR A 49 3.31 6.28 5.76
C THR A 49 3.71 7.17 6.93
N ASP A 50 3.03 8.32 7.11
CA ASP A 50 3.26 9.22 8.23
C ASP A 50 3.05 8.51 9.56
N LEU A 51 2.01 7.68 9.68
CA LEU A 51 1.77 6.89 10.89
C LEU A 51 2.87 5.86 11.15
N LEU A 52 3.40 5.21 10.11
CA LEU A 52 4.55 4.30 10.27
C LEU A 52 5.78 5.05 10.80
N ILE A 53 6.07 6.22 10.23
CA ILE A 53 7.20 7.06 10.65
C ILE A 53 7.00 7.57 12.07
N LYS A 54 5.78 7.97 12.44
CA LYS A 54 5.44 8.42 13.79
C LYS A 54 5.67 7.34 14.85
N GLU A 55 5.31 6.10 14.55
CA GLU A 55 5.47 4.96 15.47
C GLU A 55 6.94 4.62 15.72
N ILE A 56 7.83 4.81 14.73
CA ILE A 56 9.27 4.59 14.91
C ILE A 56 10.00 5.82 15.49
N ALA A 57 9.44 7.02 15.34
CA ALA A 57 9.99 8.28 15.83
C ALA A 57 9.78 8.44 17.35
N THR A 58 10.40 7.56 18.14
CA THR A 58 10.27 7.56 19.61
C THR A 58 11.10 8.67 20.26
N THR A 59 12.29 8.95 19.73
CA THR A 59 13.23 9.97 20.25
C THR A 59 13.59 11.04 19.23
N ALA A 60 13.44 10.74 17.94
CA ALA A 60 13.81 11.62 16.85
C ALA A 60 12.76 12.71 16.62
N ASP A 61 13.22 13.94 16.40
CA ASP A 61 12.34 15.02 15.94
C ASP A 61 11.98 14.81 14.47
N VAL A 62 10.69 14.89 14.13
CA VAL A 62 10.20 14.69 12.76
C VAL A 62 9.94 16.03 12.08
N TYR A 63 10.60 16.24 10.94
CA TYR A 63 10.47 17.43 10.11
C TYR A 63 9.96 17.05 8.73
N GLU A 64 8.97 17.79 8.22
CA GLU A 64 8.37 17.50 6.93
C GLU A 64 8.59 18.64 5.93
N TYR A 65 8.93 18.25 4.71
CA TYR A 65 8.86 19.09 3.53
C TYR A 65 7.87 18.51 2.53
N ASN A 66 7.00 19.37 2.00
CA ASN A 66 6.19 19.08 0.82
C ASN A 66 6.04 20.33 -0.06
N ASP A 67 5.86 20.14 -1.36
CA ASP A 67 5.80 21.26 -2.32
C ASP A 67 4.57 22.17 -2.14
N ALA A 68 3.53 21.69 -1.45
CA ALA A 68 2.33 22.49 -1.21
C ALA A 68 2.54 23.58 -0.14
N GLY A 69 3.29 23.27 0.92
CA GLY A 69 3.47 24.13 2.08
C GLY A 69 4.92 24.50 2.41
N GLY A 70 5.89 23.99 1.65
CA GLY A 70 7.31 24.10 1.94
C GLY A 70 7.67 23.27 3.16
N HIS A 71 8.27 23.91 4.17
CA HIS A 71 8.49 23.30 5.47
C HIS A 71 7.19 23.35 6.30
N VAL A 72 6.65 22.18 6.63
CA VAL A 72 5.37 22.06 7.36
C VAL A 72 5.55 21.33 8.69
N ASP A 73 4.58 21.52 9.58
CA ASP A 73 4.45 20.69 10.77
C ASP A 73 4.00 19.27 10.41
N PHE A 74 4.70 18.26 10.94
CA PHE A 74 4.41 16.86 10.61
C PHE A 74 3.03 16.39 11.07
N GLU A 75 2.47 16.95 12.14
CA GLU A 75 1.15 16.51 12.64
C GLU A 75 0.02 17.33 12.01
N THR A 76 0.15 18.65 12.03
CA THR A 76 -0.93 19.55 11.62
C THR A 76 -0.90 19.92 10.14
N LYS A 77 0.21 19.63 9.45
CA LYS A 77 0.48 19.99 8.04
C LYS A 77 0.43 21.50 7.75
N ASN A 78 0.40 22.32 8.79
CA ASN A 78 0.45 23.77 8.66
C ASN A 78 1.89 24.20 8.30
N SER A 79 2.01 25.18 7.42
CA SER A 79 3.32 25.74 7.05
C SER A 79 4.00 26.35 8.28
N LYS A 80 5.24 25.91 8.53
CA LYS A 80 6.14 26.46 9.55
C LYS A 80 7.02 27.56 8.97
N SER A 81 7.48 27.36 7.74
CA SER A 81 8.22 28.38 6.99
C SER A 81 8.10 28.17 5.48
N ASN A 82 8.25 29.25 4.72
CA ASN A 82 8.26 29.23 3.25
C ASN A 82 9.63 28.79 2.68
N PHE A 83 10.31 27.86 3.35
CA PHE A 83 11.57 27.32 2.83
C PHE A 83 11.28 26.44 1.63
N ASP A 84 12.04 26.64 0.56
CA ASP A 84 12.14 25.67 -0.52
C ASP A 84 12.97 24.45 -0.08
N LEU A 85 12.95 23.39 -0.90
CA LEU A 85 13.63 22.14 -0.58
C LEU A 85 15.13 22.35 -0.32
N GLU A 86 15.79 23.20 -1.12
CA GLU A 86 17.23 23.47 -0.99
C GLU A 86 17.56 24.15 0.34
N THR A 87 16.78 25.16 0.72
CA THR A 87 16.95 25.87 2.01
C THR A 87 16.65 24.95 3.18
N PHE A 88 15.58 24.14 3.07
CA PHE A 88 15.21 23.15 4.08
C PHE A 88 16.34 22.15 4.32
N LEU A 89 16.84 21.50 3.26
CA LEU A 89 17.94 20.53 3.37
C LEU A 89 19.24 21.17 3.85
N SER A 90 19.53 22.39 3.41
CA SER A 90 20.73 23.12 3.87
C SER A 90 20.71 23.41 5.37
N ALA A 91 19.53 23.66 5.96
CA ALA A 91 19.40 23.85 7.40
C ALA A 91 19.83 22.60 8.18
N PHE A 92 19.43 21.41 7.72
CA PHE A 92 19.82 20.14 8.37
C PHE A 92 21.27 19.76 8.09
N ASP A 93 21.78 20.04 6.89
CA ASP A 93 23.19 19.83 6.61
C ASP A 93 24.08 20.67 7.56
N ASN A 94 23.66 21.89 7.90
CA ASN A 94 24.39 22.74 8.84
C ASN A 94 24.27 22.33 10.31
N ASN A 95 23.40 21.39 10.67
CA ASN A 95 23.25 20.94 12.06
C ASN A 95 24.51 20.17 12.54
N GLU A 96 24.88 20.42 13.79
CA GLU A 96 26.08 19.80 14.35
C GLU A 96 25.82 18.42 14.96
N SER A 97 24.65 18.21 15.55
CA SER A 97 24.24 16.98 16.22
C SER A 97 22.72 16.88 16.30
N GLY A 98 22.21 15.68 16.61
CA GLY A 98 20.78 15.44 16.81
C GLY A 98 20.32 14.11 16.23
N ASP A 99 19.15 13.67 16.69
CA ASP A 99 18.39 12.56 16.13
C ASP A 99 17.16 13.13 15.44
N SER A 100 17.04 12.94 14.13
CA SER A 100 16.03 13.65 13.33
C SER A 100 15.58 12.85 12.14
N PHE A 101 14.27 12.88 11.87
CA PHE A 101 13.69 12.30 10.67
C PHE A 101 13.26 13.41 9.71
N LEU A 102 13.75 13.36 8.47
CA LEU A 102 13.35 14.27 7.41
C LEU A 102 12.36 13.57 6.49
N VAL A 103 11.10 13.96 6.51
CA VAL A 103 10.05 13.42 5.65
C VAL A 103 9.90 14.32 4.44
N LEU A 104 10.38 13.84 3.29
CA LEU A 104 10.46 14.56 2.02
C LEU A 104 9.40 14.00 1.07
N LYS A 105 8.26 14.70 0.95
CA LYS A 105 7.13 14.24 0.12
C LYS A 105 7.24 14.75 -1.31
N ASP A 106 7.08 13.83 -2.25
CA ASP A 106 7.09 14.08 -3.70
C ASP A 106 8.30 14.86 -4.24
N ILE A 107 9.45 14.74 -3.57
CA ILE A 107 10.67 15.41 -4.05
C ILE A 107 11.29 14.76 -5.30
N HIS A 108 10.65 13.73 -5.88
CA HIS A 108 11.15 13.03 -7.07
C HIS A 108 11.37 13.97 -8.26
N PHE A 109 10.61 15.07 -8.34
CA PHE A 109 10.80 16.13 -9.33
C PHE A 109 12.13 16.90 -9.20
N TYR A 110 12.80 16.83 -8.05
CA TYR A 110 14.07 17.51 -7.79
C TYR A 110 15.26 16.56 -7.74
N LEU A 111 15.03 15.26 -7.97
CA LEU A 111 16.09 14.24 -7.95
C LEU A 111 16.95 14.26 -9.24
N ASP A 112 16.80 15.27 -10.08
CA ASP A 112 17.71 15.63 -11.17
C ASP A 112 18.55 16.89 -10.85
N ASN A 113 18.19 17.65 -9.80
CA ASN A 113 18.89 18.86 -9.39
C ASN A 113 20.19 18.50 -8.66
N PRO A 114 21.37 18.88 -9.19
CA PRO A 114 22.66 18.55 -8.58
C PRO A 114 22.82 19.09 -7.15
N LYS A 115 22.19 20.22 -6.83
CA LYS A 115 22.28 20.83 -5.49
C LYS A 115 21.51 20.02 -4.45
N VAL A 116 20.29 19.58 -4.78
CA VAL A 116 19.47 18.71 -3.92
C VAL A 116 20.16 17.37 -3.71
N ILE A 117 20.67 16.76 -4.79
CA ILE A 117 21.44 15.50 -4.71
C ILE A 117 22.66 15.67 -3.80
N ALA A 118 23.42 16.76 -3.95
CA ALA A 118 24.60 17.02 -3.14
C ALA A 118 24.26 17.21 -1.65
N LEU A 119 23.16 17.91 -1.34
CA LEU A 119 22.70 18.11 0.04
C LEU A 119 22.24 16.79 0.68
N LEU A 120 21.40 16.01 -0.02
CA LEU A 120 20.99 14.67 0.45
C LEU A 120 22.21 13.77 0.68
N LYS A 121 23.18 13.78 -0.23
CA LYS A 121 24.42 13.01 -0.10
C LYS A 121 25.26 13.47 1.10
N SER A 122 25.35 14.77 1.34
CA SER A 122 26.08 15.34 2.47
C SER A 122 25.47 14.94 3.81
N ILE A 123 24.13 15.07 3.93
CA ILE A 123 23.38 14.60 5.11
C ILE A 123 23.59 13.09 5.30
N ALA A 124 23.48 12.31 4.22
CA ALA A 124 23.66 10.86 4.29
C ALA A 124 25.05 10.44 4.77
N LEU A 125 26.11 11.12 4.29
CA LEU A 125 27.47 10.88 4.75
C LEU A 125 27.65 11.25 6.23
N LYS A 126 27.03 12.35 6.68
CA LYS A 126 27.06 12.75 8.10
C LYS A 126 26.39 11.70 8.96
N THR A 127 25.22 11.20 8.57
CA THR A 127 24.50 10.13 9.30
C THR A 127 25.32 8.85 9.44
N LEU A 128 26.18 8.54 8.47
CA LEU A 128 27.00 7.33 8.49
C LEU A 128 28.32 7.47 9.26
N TYR A 129 28.91 8.66 9.27
CA TYR A 129 30.32 8.84 9.69
C TYR A 129 30.55 9.92 10.75
N LYS A 130 29.57 10.79 11.03
CA LYS A 130 29.71 11.85 12.02
C LYS A 130 29.11 11.39 13.35
N ASP A 131 29.91 11.45 14.40
CA ASP A 131 29.45 11.14 15.75
C ASP A 131 28.29 12.07 16.16
N ASN A 132 27.31 11.50 16.85
CA ASN A 132 26.14 12.20 17.40
C ASN A 132 25.25 12.90 16.36
N PHE A 133 25.33 12.50 15.10
CA PHE A 133 24.44 12.97 14.04
C PHE A 133 23.67 11.78 13.44
N TYR A 134 22.39 11.66 13.80
CA TYR A 134 21.52 10.55 13.42
C TYR A 134 20.32 11.10 12.63
N THR A 135 20.56 11.57 11.42
CA THR A 135 19.49 12.09 10.56
C THR A 135 19.09 11.09 9.49
N THR A 136 17.88 10.54 9.56
CA THR A 136 17.34 9.65 8.52
C THR A 136 16.40 10.43 7.61
N SER A 137 16.65 10.39 6.31
CA SER A 137 15.79 11.02 5.30
C SER A 137 14.81 10.00 4.71
N PHE A 138 13.52 10.21 4.90
CA PHE A 138 12.44 9.47 4.26
C PHE A 138 12.01 10.20 3.01
N ILE A 139 12.21 9.61 1.84
CA ILE A 139 11.60 10.10 0.60
C ILE A 139 10.30 9.34 0.42
N VAL A 140 9.17 10.04 0.43
CA VAL A 140 7.84 9.43 0.25
C VAL A 140 7.27 9.92 -1.06
N SER A 141 7.08 9.02 -2.01
CA SER A 141 6.52 9.38 -3.30
C SER A 141 5.85 8.20 -4.01
N SER A 142 4.93 8.50 -4.91
CA SER A 142 4.27 7.51 -5.76
C SER A 142 5.12 7.06 -6.97
N GLN A 143 6.23 7.76 -7.24
CA GLN A 143 7.15 7.44 -8.31
C GLN A 143 8.55 7.17 -7.76
N LEU A 144 9.16 6.05 -8.15
CA LEU A 144 10.52 5.71 -7.76
C LEU A 144 11.54 6.30 -8.74
N ILE A 145 12.30 7.31 -8.30
CA ILE A 145 13.46 7.87 -9.03
C ILE A 145 14.68 7.82 -8.11
N ILE A 146 15.75 7.16 -8.55
CA ILE A 146 16.99 6.99 -7.78
C ILE A 146 18.17 7.57 -8.58
N PRO A 147 18.77 8.69 -8.14
CA PRO A 147 19.97 9.25 -8.77
C PRO A 147 21.18 8.33 -8.59
N ALA A 148 22.04 8.26 -9.60
CA ALA A 148 23.23 7.40 -9.58
C ALA A 148 24.18 7.73 -8.42
N GLU A 149 24.25 9.00 -8.02
CA GLU A 149 25.07 9.50 -6.92
C GLU A 149 24.57 9.06 -5.53
N LEU A 150 23.28 8.72 -5.43
CA LEU A 150 22.59 8.33 -4.20
C LEU A 150 22.28 6.83 -4.12
N ASP A 151 22.52 6.06 -5.18
CA ASP A 151 22.22 4.61 -5.28
C ASP A 151 22.68 3.81 -4.05
N LYS A 152 23.89 4.07 -3.55
CA LYS A 152 24.46 3.36 -2.40
C LYS A 152 23.92 3.82 -1.04
N PHE A 153 23.28 4.98 -0.98
CA PHE A 153 22.73 5.57 0.23
C PHE A 153 21.23 5.30 0.39
N ILE A 154 20.53 5.03 -0.72
CA ILE A 154 19.09 4.81 -0.76
C ILE A 154 18.77 3.33 -0.48
N THR A 155 17.87 3.11 0.47
CA THR A 155 17.22 1.82 0.72
C THR A 155 15.76 1.94 0.35
N VAL A 156 15.30 1.15 -0.63
CA VAL A 156 13.88 1.16 -1.03
C VAL A 156 13.07 0.33 -0.03
N PHE A 157 12.04 0.94 0.53
CA PHE A 157 11.09 0.30 1.42
C PHE A 157 9.74 0.15 0.71
N GLU A 158 9.38 -1.09 0.41
CA GLU A 158 8.08 -1.44 -0.14
C GLU A 158 7.10 -1.73 1.00
N VAL A 159 5.97 -1.02 1.00
CA VAL A 159 4.87 -1.28 1.93
C VAL A 159 4.17 -2.58 1.51
N PRO A 160 4.16 -3.62 2.36
CA PRO A 160 3.61 -4.91 1.98
C PRO A 160 2.08 -4.87 1.93
N ILE A 161 1.50 -5.56 0.94
CA ILE A 161 0.05 -5.81 0.90
C ILE A 161 -0.40 -6.72 2.06
N PRO A 162 -1.60 -6.51 2.62
CA PRO A 162 -2.08 -7.31 3.75
C PRO A 162 -2.29 -8.77 3.38
N ASN A 163 -1.87 -9.68 4.27
CA ASN A 163 -2.18 -11.09 4.18
C ASN A 163 -3.63 -11.39 4.61
N LEU A 164 -4.12 -12.62 4.40
CA LEU A 164 -5.52 -12.98 4.71
C LEU A 164 -5.91 -12.70 6.17
N ASN A 165 -5.02 -12.93 7.14
CA ASN A 165 -5.30 -12.64 8.55
C ASN A 165 -5.44 -11.14 8.80
N GLN A 166 -4.56 -10.34 8.19
CA GLN A 166 -4.62 -8.88 8.26
C GLN A 166 -5.88 -8.35 7.57
N ILE A 167 -6.25 -8.90 6.40
CA ILE A 167 -7.49 -8.55 5.70
C ILE A 167 -8.71 -8.80 6.58
N ARG A 168 -8.80 -9.98 7.23
CA ARG A 168 -9.87 -10.29 8.19
C ARG A 168 -9.91 -9.26 9.32
N GLY A 169 -8.75 -8.88 9.84
CA GLY A 169 -8.60 -7.86 10.87
C GLY A 169 -9.15 -6.50 10.42
N ILE A 170 -8.80 -6.05 9.21
CA ILE A 170 -9.29 -4.80 8.62
C ILE A 170 -10.82 -4.83 8.52
N ILE A 171 -11.40 -5.92 8.01
CA ILE A 171 -12.86 -6.06 7.88
C ILE A 171 -13.53 -6.04 9.25
N LYS A 172 -13.04 -6.83 10.21
CA LYS A 172 -13.61 -6.88 11.58
C LYS A 172 -13.57 -5.50 12.25
N GLN A 173 -12.45 -4.79 12.10
CA GLN A 173 -12.31 -3.45 12.64
C GLN A 173 -13.26 -2.46 11.98
N PHE A 174 -13.39 -2.52 10.66
CA PHE A 174 -14.34 -1.70 9.92
C PHE A 174 -15.79 -1.93 10.37
N LEU A 175 -16.17 -3.18 10.60
CA LEU A 175 -17.50 -3.54 11.10
C LEU A 175 -17.74 -3.08 12.55
N GLN A 176 -16.73 -3.21 13.41
CA GLN A 176 -16.78 -2.71 14.79
C GLN A 176 -17.00 -1.19 14.85
N ASP A 177 -16.28 -0.43 14.02
CA ASP A 177 -16.44 1.04 13.95
C ASP A 177 -17.87 1.44 13.55
N LEU A 178 -18.52 0.63 12.71
CA LEU A 178 -19.89 0.85 12.24
C LEU A 178 -20.95 0.20 13.15
N GLN A 179 -20.53 -0.45 14.25
CA GLN A 179 -21.40 -1.21 15.16
C GLN A 179 -22.27 -2.24 14.42
N PHE A 180 -21.69 -2.90 13.41
CA PHE A 180 -22.37 -3.90 12.59
C PHE A 180 -21.79 -5.28 12.86
N ASP A 181 -22.65 -6.29 12.99
CA ASP A 181 -22.24 -7.68 13.16
C ASP A 181 -22.37 -8.46 11.85
N MET A 182 -21.34 -9.25 11.54
CA MET A 182 -21.31 -10.12 10.38
C MET A 182 -20.82 -11.51 10.81
N THR A 183 -21.43 -12.55 10.23
CA THR A 183 -20.99 -13.92 10.49
C THR A 183 -19.57 -14.16 9.97
N ASP A 184 -18.74 -14.90 10.73
CA ASP A 184 -17.36 -15.20 10.35
C ASP A 184 -17.23 -15.84 8.96
N ASN A 185 -18.22 -16.63 8.52
CA ASN A 185 -18.21 -17.24 7.19
C ASN A 185 -18.27 -16.19 6.05
N VAL A 186 -19.01 -15.09 6.23
CA VAL A 186 -19.05 -14.01 5.24
C VAL A 186 -17.74 -13.23 5.25
N ILE A 187 -17.15 -12.99 6.43
CA ILE A 187 -15.83 -12.34 6.57
C ILE A 187 -14.75 -13.15 5.85
N GLU A 188 -14.77 -14.47 5.96
CA GLU A 188 -13.85 -15.37 5.25
C GLU A 188 -13.97 -15.23 3.73
N GLU A 189 -15.19 -15.32 3.21
CA GLU A 189 -15.45 -15.19 1.78
C GLU A 189 -15.04 -13.81 1.21
N LEU A 190 -15.29 -12.74 1.97
CA LEU A 190 -14.86 -11.38 1.61
C LEU A 190 -13.34 -11.27 1.66
N SER A 191 -12.69 -11.82 2.68
CA SER A 191 -11.24 -11.77 2.83
C SER A 191 -10.50 -12.42 1.66
N LEU A 192 -11.02 -13.56 1.17
CA LEU A 192 -10.52 -14.19 -0.06
C LEU A 192 -10.70 -13.28 -1.29
N SER A 193 -11.82 -12.57 -1.35
CA SER A 193 -12.12 -11.64 -2.46
C SER A 193 -11.23 -10.41 -2.44
N PHE A 194 -10.77 -9.95 -1.26
CA PHE A 194 -9.85 -8.82 -1.10
C PHE A 194 -8.37 -9.18 -1.28
N LYS A 195 -8.02 -10.47 -1.36
CA LYS A 195 -6.63 -10.90 -1.55
C LYS A 195 -5.99 -10.21 -2.75
N GLY A 196 -4.77 -9.71 -2.55
CA GLY A 196 -3.99 -9.00 -3.57
C GLY A 196 -4.26 -7.50 -3.67
N LEU A 197 -5.10 -6.95 -2.79
CA LEU A 197 -5.36 -5.51 -2.70
C LEU A 197 -4.58 -4.88 -1.56
N SER A 198 -4.23 -3.60 -1.70
CA SER A 198 -3.67 -2.78 -0.63
C SER A 198 -4.72 -2.49 0.45
N LYS A 199 -4.26 -2.10 1.63
CA LYS A 199 -5.14 -1.67 2.72
C LYS A 199 -6.08 -0.55 2.27
N PHE A 200 -5.52 0.46 1.59
CA PHE A 200 -6.28 1.60 1.09
C PHE A 200 -7.44 1.15 0.20
N GLU A 201 -7.15 0.29 -0.78
CA GLU A 201 -8.16 -0.25 -1.71
C GLU A 201 -9.25 -1.02 -0.99
N ILE A 202 -8.88 -1.87 -0.02
CA ILE A 202 -9.86 -2.62 0.80
C ILE A 202 -10.79 -1.65 1.51
N ILE A 203 -10.25 -0.62 2.18
CA ILE A 203 -11.05 0.35 2.93
C ILE A 203 -11.97 1.15 2.00
N GLN A 204 -11.49 1.55 0.82
CA GLN A 204 -12.32 2.27 -0.17
C GLN A 204 -13.48 1.42 -0.67
N ILE A 205 -13.23 0.15 -0.98
CA ILE A 205 -14.27 -0.77 -1.43
C ILE A 205 -15.30 -1.03 -0.32
N LEU A 206 -14.85 -1.21 0.93
CA LEU A 206 -15.75 -1.37 2.08
C LEU A 206 -16.61 -0.11 2.31
N ASN A 207 -16.03 1.08 2.21
CA ASN A 207 -16.76 2.35 2.29
C ASN A 207 -17.81 2.46 1.17
N LEU A 208 -17.46 2.06 -0.06
CA LEU A 208 -18.37 2.11 -1.21
C LEU A 208 -19.54 1.12 -1.06
N ALA A 209 -19.25 -0.12 -0.66
CA ALA A 209 -20.28 -1.13 -0.37
C ALA A 209 -21.26 -0.63 0.69
N TYR A 210 -20.75 -0.05 1.77
CA TYR A 210 -21.57 0.54 2.82
C TYR A 210 -22.46 1.67 2.31
N GLN A 211 -21.96 2.55 1.44
CA GLN A 211 -22.76 3.65 0.88
C GLN A 211 -23.87 3.19 -0.08
N GLN A 212 -23.65 2.11 -0.84
CA GLN A 212 -24.61 1.60 -1.82
C GLN A 212 -25.68 0.70 -1.20
N GLY A 213 -25.31 -0.15 -0.25
CA GLY A 213 -26.20 -1.17 0.31
C GLY A 213 -26.64 -0.94 1.76
N GLY A 214 -25.96 -0.06 2.51
CA GLY A 214 -26.18 0.12 3.96
C GLY A 214 -25.69 -1.05 4.84
N CYS A 215 -25.38 -2.20 4.24
CA CYS A 215 -24.71 -3.35 4.84
C CYS A 215 -23.76 -3.97 3.81
N ILE A 216 -22.71 -4.64 4.30
CA ILE A 216 -21.81 -5.42 3.44
C ILE A 216 -22.35 -6.86 3.40
N ASP A 217 -22.68 -7.38 2.22
CA ASP A 217 -23.23 -8.73 2.06
C ASP A 217 -22.49 -9.55 0.98
N LYS A 218 -22.97 -10.78 0.72
CA LYS A 218 -22.37 -11.66 -0.31
C LYS A 218 -22.57 -11.15 -1.74
N ASN A 219 -23.56 -10.31 -1.99
CA ASN A 219 -23.86 -9.73 -3.30
C ASN A 219 -22.85 -8.63 -3.67
N ASP A 220 -22.19 -8.02 -2.68
CA ASP A 220 -21.12 -7.03 -2.89
C ASP A 220 -19.82 -7.61 -3.50
N LYS A 221 -19.72 -8.94 -3.67
CA LYS A 221 -18.60 -9.53 -4.42
C LYS A 221 -18.52 -8.99 -5.85
N HIS A 222 -19.65 -8.67 -6.47
CA HIS A 222 -19.66 -8.05 -7.79
C HIS A 222 -19.01 -6.67 -7.78
N LEU A 223 -19.23 -5.88 -6.72
CA LEU A 223 -18.59 -4.59 -6.52
C LEU A 223 -17.08 -4.74 -6.34
N ILE A 224 -16.62 -5.67 -5.50
CA ILE A 224 -15.19 -5.95 -5.30
C ILE A 224 -14.50 -6.31 -6.63
N ILE A 225 -15.15 -7.14 -7.45
CA ILE A 225 -14.64 -7.53 -8.77
C ILE A 225 -14.60 -6.33 -9.73
N GLN A 226 -15.61 -5.46 -9.70
CA GLN A 226 -15.64 -4.23 -10.51
C GLN A 226 -14.53 -3.24 -10.11
N GLU A 227 -14.29 -3.05 -8.81
CA GLU A 227 -13.22 -2.17 -8.33
C GLU A 227 -11.84 -2.74 -8.65
N LYS A 228 -11.65 -4.06 -8.48
CA LYS A 228 -10.43 -4.75 -8.97
C LYS A 228 -10.16 -4.49 -10.45
N LYS A 229 -11.21 -4.46 -11.28
CA LYS A 229 -11.08 -4.12 -12.70
C LYS A 229 -10.60 -2.70 -12.92
N GLN A 230 -11.10 -1.72 -12.17
CA GLN A 230 -10.66 -0.34 -12.29
C GLN A 230 -9.19 -0.16 -11.88
N ILE A 231 -8.78 -0.82 -10.80
CA ILE A 231 -7.38 -0.82 -10.33
C ILE A 231 -6.45 -1.38 -11.41
N ILE A 232 -6.80 -2.55 -11.96
CA ILE A 232 -6.02 -3.21 -13.01
C ILE A 232 -5.98 -2.38 -14.30
N LYS A 233 -7.09 -1.73 -14.67
CA LYS A 233 -7.13 -0.83 -15.83
C LYS A 233 -6.21 0.39 -15.66
N LYS A 234 -6.12 0.94 -14.44
CA LYS A 234 -5.24 2.08 -14.14
C LYS A 234 -3.75 1.70 -14.12
N SER A 235 -3.41 0.47 -13.73
CA SER A 235 -2.01 0.03 -13.69
C SER A 235 -1.39 -0.19 -15.08
N GLY A 236 -2.22 -0.31 -16.13
CA GLY A 236 -1.78 -0.40 -17.52
C GLY A 236 -1.08 -1.72 -17.90
N THR A 237 -0.79 -2.59 -16.93
CA THR A 237 -0.04 -3.84 -17.11
C THR A 237 -0.94 -5.03 -17.47
N LEU A 238 -2.23 -4.97 -17.12
CA LEU A 238 -3.17 -6.08 -17.22
C LEU A 238 -4.51 -5.56 -17.78
N GLU A 239 -5.08 -6.29 -18.73
CA GLU A 239 -6.42 -6.01 -19.27
C GLU A 239 -7.37 -7.13 -18.83
N ILE A 240 -8.47 -6.78 -18.16
CA ILE A 240 -9.52 -7.75 -17.82
C ILE A 240 -10.54 -7.78 -18.96
N LEU A 241 -10.54 -8.89 -19.68
CA LEU A 241 -11.54 -9.20 -20.69
C LEU A 241 -12.81 -9.72 -20.00
N ASN A 242 -13.92 -9.02 -20.21
CA ASN A 242 -15.23 -9.47 -19.76
C ASN A 242 -15.91 -10.21 -20.90
N PHE A 243 -15.90 -11.53 -20.81
CA PHE A 243 -16.71 -12.39 -21.68
C PHE A 243 -18.10 -12.54 -21.06
N LYS A 244 -19.14 -12.37 -21.88
CA LYS A 244 -20.51 -12.80 -21.52
C LYS A 244 -20.73 -14.26 -21.87
N GLU A 245 -19.86 -14.78 -22.71
CA GLU A 245 -19.81 -16.14 -23.22
C GLU A 245 -19.39 -17.10 -22.10
N THR A 246 -20.07 -18.23 -22.05
CA THR A 246 -19.82 -19.34 -21.15
C THR A 246 -18.89 -20.37 -21.80
N LEU A 247 -18.39 -21.33 -21.02
CA LEU A 247 -17.61 -22.46 -21.58
C LEU A 247 -18.41 -23.26 -22.62
N ASP A 248 -19.74 -23.19 -22.60
CA ASP A 248 -20.61 -23.88 -23.55
C ASP A 248 -20.69 -23.16 -24.90
N ASP A 249 -20.40 -21.86 -24.94
CA ASP A 249 -20.38 -21.05 -26.16
C ASP A 249 -19.09 -21.22 -26.98
N VAL A 250 -18.08 -21.90 -26.42
CA VAL A 250 -16.81 -22.20 -27.09
C VAL A 250 -16.94 -23.53 -27.84
N GLY A 251 -16.74 -23.57 -29.16
CA GLY A 251 -16.74 -24.82 -29.93
C GLY A 251 -15.51 -25.69 -29.68
N GLY A 252 -15.68 -26.98 -29.37
CA GLY A 252 -14.59 -27.95 -29.19
C GLY A 252 -13.82 -27.79 -27.86
N LEU A 253 -12.53 -28.13 -27.87
CA LEU A 253 -11.62 -28.07 -26.71
C LEU A 253 -12.09 -28.86 -25.47
N ASP A 254 -12.87 -29.94 -25.66
CA ASP A 254 -13.53 -30.68 -24.57
C ASP A 254 -12.58 -31.17 -23.47
N ASN A 255 -11.38 -31.61 -23.86
CA ASN A 255 -10.34 -32.03 -22.93
C ASN A 255 -9.84 -30.85 -22.06
N LEU A 256 -9.63 -29.68 -22.66
CA LEU A 256 -9.22 -28.48 -21.95
C LEU A 256 -10.34 -27.98 -21.04
N LYS A 257 -11.58 -27.95 -21.53
CA LYS A 257 -12.75 -27.58 -20.71
C LYS A 257 -12.89 -28.49 -19.49
N SER A 258 -12.82 -29.81 -19.68
CA SER A 258 -12.89 -30.78 -18.59
C SER A 258 -11.75 -30.59 -17.57
N TRP A 259 -10.54 -30.35 -18.06
CA TRP A 259 -9.38 -30.06 -17.22
C TRP A 259 -9.57 -28.76 -16.43
N LEU A 260 -10.02 -27.68 -17.06
CA LEU A 260 -10.27 -26.38 -16.44
C LEU A 260 -11.33 -26.49 -15.34
N THR A 261 -12.45 -27.18 -15.61
CA THR A 261 -13.51 -27.40 -14.61
C THR A 261 -13.00 -28.17 -13.40
N ARG A 262 -12.18 -29.22 -13.62
CA ARG A 262 -11.52 -29.96 -12.53
C ARG A 262 -10.59 -29.07 -11.71
N LYS A 263 -9.76 -28.25 -12.36
CA LYS A 263 -8.85 -27.34 -11.66
C LYS A 263 -9.58 -26.21 -10.93
N ALA A 264 -10.65 -25.67 -11.49
CA ALA A 264 -11.49 -24.67 -10.84
C ALA A 264 -12.06 -25.18 -9.50
N ASN A 265 -12.47 -26.46 -9.43
CA ASN A 265 -12.91 -27.08 -8.18
C ASN A 265 -11.79 -27.20 -7.13
N ILE A 266 -10.55 -27.42 -7.57
CA ILE A 266 -9.38 -27.42 -6.68
C ILE A 266 -9.12 -26.00 -6.15
N PHE A 267 -9.16 -24.98 -7.03
CA PHE A 267 -8.97 -23.59 -6.63
C PHE A 267 -10.04 -23.09 -5.66
N LYS A 268 -11.31 -23.50 -5.83
CA LYS A 268 -12.40 -23.16 -4.90
C LYS A 268 -12.19 -23.77 -3.52
N ASN A 269 -11.51 -24.91 -3.42
CA ASN A 269 -11.30 -25.65 -2.18
C ASN A 269 -9.80 -25.73 -1.81
N LEU A 270 -9.04 -24.69 -2.11
CA LEU A 270 -7.58 -24.72 -2.05
C LEU A 270 -7.05 -25.12 -0.66
N ASP A 271 -7.67 -24.62 0.41
CA ASP A 271 -7.26 -24.91 1.79
C ASP A 271 -7.48 -26.38 2.18
N GLN A 272 -8.55 -27.01 1.69
CA GLN A 272 -8.76 -28.45 1.86
C GLN A 272 -7.80 -29.24 0.98
N ALA A 273 -7.65 -28.86 -0.29
CA ALA A 273 -6.77 -29.52 -1.25
C ALA A 273 -5.32 -29.58 -0.73
N ILE A 274 -4.80 -28.48 -0.17
CA ILE A 274 -3.46 -28.43 0.43
C ILE A 274 -3.37 -29.36 1.66
N LYS A 275 -4.39 -29.39 2.53
CA LYS A 275 -4.43 -30.31 3.69
C LYS A 275 -4.47 -31.78 3.30
N PHE A 276 -5.05 -32.09 2.14
CA PHE A 276 -5.08 -33.45 1.57
C PHE A 276 -3.84 -33.77 0.71
N GLY A 277 -2.83 -32.90 0.67
CA GLY A 277 -1.59 -33.12 -0.08
C GLY A 277 -1.73 -32.98 -1.59
N VAL A 278 -2.76 -32.28 -2.07
CA VAL A 278 -2.97 -32.01 -3.50
C VAL A 278 -2.07 -30.85 -3.93
N ASP A 279 -1.27 -31.09 -4.96
CA ASP A 279 -0.44 -30.05 -5.57
C ASP A 279 -1.29 -28.90 -6.13
N ILE A 280 -0.87 -27.67 -5.81
CA ILE A 280 -1.51 -26.45 -6.30
C ILE A 280 -1.35 -26.40 -7.83
N PRO A 281 -2.44 -26.19 -8.60
CA PRO A 281 -2.35 -26.15 -10.05
C PRO A 281 -1.42 -25.02 -10.51
N LYS A 282 -0.39 -25.36 -11.28
CA LYS A 282 0.50 -24.37 -11.92
C LYS A 282 -0.22 -23.69 -13.08
N GLY A 283 0.27 -22.50 -13.46
CA GLY A 283 -0.23 -21.77 -14.62
C GLY A 283 -0.15 -22.62 -15.90
N ILE A 284 -1.06 -22.37 -16.83
CA ILE A 284 -1.12 -23.04 -18.12
C ILE A 284 -0.66 -22.05 -19.17
N MET A 285 0.20 -22.48 -20.08
CA MET A 285 0.49 -21.73 -21.31
C MET A 285 -0.30 -22.37 -22.44
N LEU A 286 -1.22 -21.60 -23.03
CA LEU A 286 -1.96 -22.02 -24.21
C LEU A 286 -1.17 -21.60 -25.46
N ILE A 287 -0.93 -22.54 -26.37
CA ILE A 287 -0.20 -22.31 -27.62
C ILE A 287 -1.09 -22.85 -28.75
N GLY A 288 -1.34 -22.03 -29.76
CA GLY A 288 -2.17 -22.39 -30.92
C GLY A 288 -1.93 -21.44 -32.10
N MET A 289 -2.37 -21.85 -33.29
CA MET A 289 -2.38 -20.95 -34.45
C MET A 289 -3.44 -19.85 -34.26
N PRO A 290 -3.27 -18.66 -34.87
CA PRO A 290 -4.28 -17.61 -34.82
C PRO A 290 -5.65 -18.11 -35.28
N GLY A 291 -6.70 -17.86 -34.48
CA GLY A 291 -8.07 -18.29 -34.80
C GLY A 291 -8.44 -19.73 -34.40
N CYS A 292 -7.64 -20.39 -33.55
CA CYS A 292 -7.92 -21.76 -33.05
C CYS A 292 -8.55 -21.82 -31.65
N GLY A 293 -9.07 -20.69 -31.14
CA GLY A 293 -9.69 -20.59 -29.81
C GLY A 293 -10.22 -19.19 -29.59
#